data_AF-A0AAD9CSE0-F1
#
_entry.id   AF-A0AAD9CSE0-F1
#
_cell.length_a   1.000
_cell.length_b   1.000
_cell.length_c   1.000
_cell.angle_alpha   90.00
_cell.angle_beta   90.00
_cell.angle_gamma   90.00
#
_symmetry.space_group_name_H-M   'P 1'
#
loop_
_entity.id
_entity.type
_entity.pdbx_description
1 polymer ?
#
loop_
_entity_poly.entity_id
_entity_poly.type
_entity_poly.pdbx_seq_one_letter_code
_entity_poly.pdbx_strand_id
1 'polypeptide(L)'
;MPTVIRPAVAADVPQLNAIHTYYVENTISTFALVPYTLEQTSANLLAVQSTGLPYIVAVDQDSEEEEIVGYGYLSPFRSAKGGYLHTVELSLYCHPEHLSRGIGSVMMRKILEVVLHPERFESDWLGESRRGQGRVREVVACMSVDPAKEADGQGLARWYGRFGFERAGRLKRVGRKFDQW
;
A
#
# COMPACT_ATOMS: atom_id res chain seq x y z
N MET A 1 -6.00 -20.08 -0.56
CA MET A 1 -4.62 -19.72 -0.21
C MET A 1 -4.66 -19.02 1.13
N PRO A 2 -4.34 -19.73 2.22
CA PRO A 2 -4.10 -19.13 3.51
C PRO A 2 -2.98 -18.11 3.39
N THR A 3 -3.10 -16.99 4.10
CA THR A 3 -2.14 -15.88 3.99
C THR A 3 -1.94 -15.28 5.37
N VAL A 4 -0.70 -15.14 5.78
CA VAL A 4 -0.34 -14.44 7.01
C VAL A 4 0.11 -13.03 6.67
N ILE A 5 -0.38 -12.06 7.44
CA ILE A 5 0.11 -10.68 7.35
C ILE A 5 1.08 -10.45 8.49
N ARG A 6 2.24 -9.88 8.18
CA ARG A 6 3.26 -9.46 9.16
C ARG A 6 3.90 -8.13 8.76
N PRO A 7 4.59 -7.42 9.67
CA PRO A 7 5.44 -6.31 9.31
C PRO A 7 6.52 -6.73 8.32
N ALA A 8 6.86 -5.83 7.41
CA ALA A 8 7.92 -6.04 6.43
C ALA A 8 9.30 -5.91 7.09
N VAL A 9 10.24 -6.75 6.66
CA VAL A 9 11.64 -6.77 7.11
C VAL A 9 12.59 -6.59 5.93
N ALA A 10 13.86 -6.32 6.21
CA ALA A 10 14.87 -6.08 5.17
C ALA A 10 15.02 -7.27 4.20
N ALA A 11 14.79 -8.50 4.67
CA ALA A 11 14.86 -9.71 3.84
C ALA A 11 13.77 -9.75 2.75
N ASP A 12 12.66 -9.00 2.91
CA ASP A 12 11.56 -8.97 1.94
C ASP A 12 11.89 -8.10 0.71
N VAL A 13 12.87 -7.20 0.82
CA VAL A 13 13.18 -6.17 -0.19
C VAL A 13 13.28 -6.71 -1.62
N PRO A 14 13.94 -7.86 -1.90
CA PRO A 14 13.98 -8.42 -3.24
C PRO A 14 12.58 -8.72 -3.82
N GLN A 15 11.69 -9.33 -3.03
CA GLN A 15 10.34 -9.67 -3.48
C GLN A 15 9.43 -8.43 -3.58
N LEU A 16 9.56 -7.49 -2.64
CA LEU A 16 8.88 -6.18 -2.71
C LEU A 16 9.26 -5.45 -4.00
N ASN A 17 10.56 -5.43 -4.33
CA ASN A 17 11.06 -4.80 -5.53
C ASN A 17 10.51 -5.47 -6.80
N ALA A 18 10.52 -6.80 -6.86
CA ALA A 18 9.99 -7.55 -8.00
C ALA A 18 8.51 -7.24 -8.25
N ILE A 19 7.68 -7.25 -7.20
CA ILE A 19 6.27 -6.87 -7.31
C ILE A 19 6.13 -5.43 -7.80
N HIS A 20 6.82 -4.47 -7.18
CA HIS A 20 6.73 -3.06 -7.57
C HIS A 20 7.15 -2.82 -9.02
N THR A 21 8.26 -3.43 -9.45
CA THR A 21 8.79 -3.35 -10.82
C THR A 21 7.75 -3.77 -11.84
N TYR A 22 7.03 -4.88 -11.59
CA TYR A 22 5.92 -5.28 -12.46
C TYR A 22 4.88 -4.16 -12.61
N TYR A 23 4.45 -3.54 -11.51
CA TYR A 23 3.46 -2.46 -11.57
C TYR A 23 4.00 -1.20 -12.26
N VAL A 24 5.30 -0.91 -12.13
CA VAL A 24 5.97 0.19 -12.83
C VAL A 24 5.96 -0.06 -14.34
N GLU A 25 6.32 -1.24 -14.78
CA GLU A 25 6.52 -1.52 -16.21
C GLU A 25 5.24 -1.85 -16.96
N ASN A 26 4.23 -2.40 -16.28
CA ASN A 26 3.07 -3.01 -16.94
C ASN A 26 1.74 -2.31 -16.62
N THR A 27 1.71 -1.35 -15.69
CA THR A 27 0.45 -0.77 -15.21
C THR A 27 0.51 0.72 -14.95
N ILE A 28 -0.65 1.36 -14.86
CA ILE A 28 -0.79 2.74 -14.41
C ILE A 28 -1.07 2.84 -12.90
N SER A 29 -0.99 1.74 -12.14
CA SER A 29 -1.32 1.72 -10.70
C SER A 29 -0.33 2.52 -9.86
N THR A 30 0.90 2.70 -10.37
CA THR A 30 1.92 3.61 -9.86
C THR A 30 2.39 4.51 -11.00
N PHE A 31 2.72 5.77 -10.68
CA PHE A 31 3.25 6.74 -11.65
C PHE A 31 4.77 6.81 -11.64
N ALA A 32 5.45 5.91 -10.90
CA ALA A 32 6.86 5.66 -11.14
C ALA A 32 7.06 5.22 -12.60
N LEU A 33 8.07 5.81 -13.24
CA LEU A 33 8.41 5.57 -14.66
C LEU A 33 9.60 4.63 -14.82
N VAL A 34 10.45 4.54 -13.79
CA VAL A 34 11.64 3.70 -13.76
C VAL A 34 11.56 2.82 -12.52
N PRO A 35 11.75 1.50 -12.65
CA PRO A 35 11.82 0.61 -11.51
C PRO A 35 12.88 1.05 -10.51
N TYR A 36 12.60 0.86 -9.22
CA TYR A 36 13.57 1.14 -8.18
C TYR A 36 14.67 0.09 -8.18
N THR A 37 15.88 0.48 -7.80
CA THR A 37 16.91 -0.50 -7.41
C THR A 37 16.56 -1.14 -6.07
N LEU A 38 17.27 -2.20 -5.70
CA LEU A 38 17.13 -2.81 -4.37
C LEU A 38 17.48 -1.82 -3.26
N GLU A 39 18.51 -0.99 -3.45
CA GLU A 39 18.90 0.05 -2.49
C GLU A 39 17.80 1.10 -2.32
N GLN A 40 17.18 1.54 -3.42
CA GLN A 40 16.06 2.49 -3.37
C GLN A 40 14.82 1.88 -2.70
N THR A 41 14.56 0.59 -2.93
CA THR A 41 13.46 -0.13 -2.29
C THR A 41 13.70 -0.28 -0.79
N SER A 42 14.92 -0.64 -0.39
CA SER A 42 15.34 -0.69 1.02
C SER A 42 15.24 0.69 1.68
N ALA A 43 15.72 1.74 1.02
CA ALA A 43 15.60 3.11 1.51
C ALA A 43 14.14 3.54 1.67
N ASN A 44 13.25 3.15 0.75
CA ASN A 44 11.81 3.40 0.86
C ASN A 44 11.19 2.71 2.07
N LEU A 45 11.47 1.41 2.27
CA LEU A 45 11.02 0.64 3.43
C LEU A 45 11.43 1.32 4.74
N LEU A 46 12.72 1.64 4.88
CA LEU A 46 13.27 2.31 6.05
C LEU A 46 12.68 3.71 6.25
N ALA A 47 12.50 4.48 5.17
CA ALA A 47 11.92 5.82 5.25
C ALA A 47 10.49 5.78 5.77
N VAL A 48 9.65 4.85 5.28
CA VAL A 48 8.29 4.67 5.77
C VAL A 48 8.28 4.25 7.24
N GLN A 49 9.05 3.23 7.59
CA GLN A 49 9.14 2.74 8.97
C GLN A 49 9.65 3.82 9.93
N SER A 50 10.56 4.70 9.51
CA SER A 50 11.04 5.83 10.32
C SER A 50 9.94 6.82 10.71
N THR A 51 8.82 6.85 9.97
CA THR A 51 7.64 7.66 10.30
C THR A 51 6.73 7.01 11.34
N GLY A 52 7.03 5.78 11.78
CA GLY A 52 6.20 4.99 12.69
C GLY A 52 4.92 4.43 12.06
N LEU A 53 4.76 4.52 10.74
CA LEU A 53 3.60 4.01 10.00
C LEU A 53 3.82 2.55 9.55
N PRO A 54 2.76 1.76 9.38
CA PRO A 54 2.87 0.36 9.02
C PRO A 54 3.42 0.17 7.60
N TYR A 55 4.31 -0.81 7.48
CA TYR A 55 4.69 -1.47 6.23
C TYR A 55 4.50 -2.96 6.45
N ILE A 56 3.62 -3.59 5.68
CA ILE A 56 3.21 -4.98 5.85
C ILE A 56 3.47 -5.79 4.58
N VAL A 57 3.64 -7.09 4.76
CA VAL A 57 3.63 -8.09 3.70
C VAL A 57 2.57 -9.15 3.94
N ALA A 58 2.06 -9.70 2.85
CA ALA A 58 1.24 -10.90 2.81
C ALA A 58 2.12 -12.08 2.38
N VAL A 59 2.22 -13.08 3.25
CA VAL A 59 3.03 -14.28 3.04
C VAL A 59 2.13 -15.46 2.74
N ASP A 60 2.41 -16.22 1.68
CA ASP A 60 1.74 -17.50 1.43
C ASP A 60 2.16 -18.53 2.47
N GLN A 61 1.20 -19.20 3.09
CA GLN A 61 1.48 -20.27 4.06
C GLN A 61 1.60 -21.65 3.41
N ASP A 62 1.17 -21.80 2.15
CA ASP A 62 1.20 -23.07 1.44
C ASP A 62 2.56 -23.29 0.73
N SER A 63 3.41 -22.26 0.65
CA SER A 63 4.74 -22.32 0.02
C SER A 63 5.78 -22.94 0.95
N GLU A 64 6.70 -23.74 0.39
CA GLU A 64 7.86 -24.28 1.11
C GLU A 64 8.89 -23.20 1.48
N GLU A 65 8.94 -22.13 0.69
CA GLU A 65 9.77 -20.94 0.92
C GLU A 65 8.90 -19.75 1.33
N GLU A 66 9.49 -18.73 1.97
CA GLU A 66 8.76 -17.52 2.37
C GLU A 66 8.40 -16.67 1.12
N GLU A 67 7.23 -16.93 0.54
CA GLU A 67 6.74 -16.24 -0.66
C GLU A 67 5.86 -15.04 -0.28
N ILE A 68 6.28 -13.84 -0.70
CA ILE A 68 5.52 -12.60 -0.55
C ILE A 68 4.54 -12.47 -1.72
N VAL A 69 3.25 -12.64 -1.42
CA VAL A 69 2.15 -12.58 -2.39
C VAL A 69 1.46 -11.21 -2.42
N GLY A 70 1.96 -10.26 -1.66
CA GLY A 70 1.56 -8.86 -1.70
C GLY A 70 2.20 -8.04 -0.58
N TYR A 71 2.14 -6.72 -0.72
CA TYR A 71 2.60 -5.81 0.32
C TYR A 71 1.79 -4.52 0.32
N GLY A 72 1.87 -3.78 1.42
CA GLY A 72 1.24 -2.47 1.51
C GLY A 72 1.82 -1.65 2.64
N TYR A 73 1.68 -0.35 2.54
CA TYR A 73 2.20 0.58 3.54
C TYR A 73 1.38 1.87 3.59
N LEU A 74 1.53 2.58 4.70
CA LEU A 74 1.01 3.93 4.86
C LEU A 74 2.17 4.93 4.88
N SER A 75 2.03 6.02 4.14
CA SER A 75 2.99 7.14 4.17
C SER A 75 2.30 8.44 4.58
N PRO A 76 3.02 9.46 5.10
CA PRO A 76 2.41 10.75 5.37
C PRO A 76 1.78 11.35 4.11
N PHE A 77 0.55 11.87 4.20
CA PHE A 77 -0.07 12.58 3.09
C PHE A 77 0.53 14.00 3.00
N ARG A 78 1.20 14.32 1.88
CA ARG A 78 1.96 15.57 1.67
C ARG A 78 3.09 15.76 2.70
N SER A 79 2.85 16.53 3.77
CA SER A 79 3.85 16.77 4.81
C SER A 79 3.41 16.12 6.12
N ALA A 80 4.35 15.48 6.81
CA ALA A 80 4.11 14.89 8.13
C ALA A 80 3.98 15.94 9.26
N LYS A 81 3.78 17.23 8.93
CA LYS A 81 3.80 18.36 9.88
C LYS A 81 2.57 19.24 9.72
N GLY A 82 2.14 19.85 10.83
CA GLY A 82 1.01 20.76 10.84
C GLY A 82 -0.31 20.05 10.56
N GLY A 83 -1.19 20.69 9.78
CA GLY A 83 -2.57 20.24 9.57
C GLY A 83 -2.74 18.85 8.94
N TYR A 84 -1.70 18.30 8.30
CA TYR A 84 -1.75 16.97 7.67
C TYR A 84 -1.19 15.83 8.54
N LEU A 85 -0.77 16.11 9.78
CA LEU A 85 -0.17 15.11 10.69
C LEU A 85 -0.97 13.80 10.77
N HIS A 86 -2.30 13.93 10.80
CA HIS A 86 -3.25 12.84 11.01
C HIS A 86 -3.74 12.18 9.72
N THR A 87 -3.26 12.62 8.56
CA THR A 87 -3.67 12.09 7.26
C THR A 87 -2.51 11.31 6.64
N VAL A 88 -2.80 10.10 6.20
CA VAL A 88 -1.84 9.20 5.56
C VAL A 88 -2.35 8.76 4.20
N GLU A 89 -1.44 8.37 3.33
CA GLU A 89 -1.72 7.83 2.02
C GLU A 89 -1.41 6.33 1.99
N LEU A 90 -2.32 5.54 1.41
CA LEU A 90 -2.20 4.10 1.28
C LEU A 90 -1.58 3.71 -0.06
N SER A 91 -0.60 2.81 0.01
CA SER A 91 -0.10 2.01 -1.11
C SER A 91 -0.33 0.53 -0.83
N LEU A 92 -0.84 -0.21 -1.82
CA LEU A 92 -1.13 -1.64 -1.66
C LEU A 92 -1.02 -2.36 -3.01
N TYR A 93 -0.19 -3.41 -3.07
CA TYR A 93 0.12 -4.14 -4.28
C TYR A 93 0.02 -5.65 -4.02
N CYS A 94 -0.72 -6.37 -4.86
CA CYS A 94 -0.74 -7.83 -4.84
C CYS A 94 0.24 -8.38 -5.88
N HIS A 95 0.85 -9.52 -5.63
CA HIS A 95 1.68 -10.19 -6.64
C HIS A 95 0.83 -10.48 -7.90
N PRO A 96 1.33 -10.21 -9.12
CA PRO A 96 0.54 -10.29 -10.35
C PRO A 96 -0.03 -11.67 -10.66
N GLU A 97 0.62 -12.74 -10.20
CA GLU A 97 0.16 -14.13 -10.38
C GLU A 97 -0.85 -14.58 -9.32
N HIS A 98 -1.07 -13.77 -8.28
CA HIS A 98 -1.93 -14.08 -7.13
C HIS A 98 -3.15 -13.14 -7.03
N LEU A 99 -3.50 -12.45 -8.12
CA LEU A 99 -4.65 -11.55 -8.20
C LEU A 99 -5.99 -12.28 -7.98
N SER A 100 -7.00 -11.53 -7.52
CA SER A 100 -8.38 -12.02 -7.31
C SER A 100 -8.53 -13.17 -6.30
N ARG A 101 -7.51 -13.44 -5.47
CA ARG A 101 -7.53 -14.45 -4.41
C ARG A 101 -7.92 -13.91 -3.02
N GLY A 102 -8.35 -12.64 -2.94
CA GLY A 102 -8.75 -11.99 -1.68
C GLY A 102 -7.59 -11.39 -0.86
N ILE A 103 -6.34 -11.57 -1.28
CA ILE A 103 -5.12 -11.09 -0.60
C ILE A 103 -5.18 -9.59 -0.30
N GLY A 104 -5.52 -8.77 -1.29
CA GLY A 104 -5.65 -7.32 -1.09
C GLY A 104 -6.65 -6.96 0.00
N SER A 105 -7.77 -7.68 0.07
CA SER A 105 -8.79 -7.46 1.10
C SER A 105 -8.30 -7.85 2.51
N VAL A 106 -7.47 -8.89 2.61
CA VAL A 106 -6.85 -9.29 3.88
C VAL A 106 -5.84 -8.23 4.34
N MET A 107 -4.96 -7.77 3.44
CA MET A 107 -4.00 -6.69 3.73
C MET A 107 -4.71 -5.39 4.13
N MET A 108 -5.72 -4.96 3.38
CA MET A 108 -6.50 -3.75 3.68
C MET A 108 -7.11 -3.81 5.09
N ARG A 109 -7.78 -4.91 5.43
CA ARG A 109 -8.33 -5.09 6.79
C ARG A 109 -7.26 -4.98 7.86
N LYS A 110 -6.11 -5.62 7.66
CA LYS A 110 -5.03 -5.59 8.65
C LYS A 110 -4.46 -4.18 8.81
N ILE A 111 -4.20 -3.45 7.72
CA ILE A 111 -3.73 -2.05 7.81
C ILE A 111 -4.73 -1.17 8.57
N LEU A 112 -6.01 -1.27 8.24
CA LEU A 112 -7.05 -0.49 8.92
C LEU A 112 -7.16 -0.89 10.40
N GLU A 113 -7.08 -2.18 10.72
CA GLU A 113 -7.07 -2.66 12.10
C GLU A 113 -5.91 -2.06 12.90
N VAL A 114 -4.70 -2.00 12.32
CA VAL A 114 -3.51 -1.42 12.96
C VAL A 114 -3.70 0.05 13.32
N VAL A 115 -4.30 0.85 12.43
CA VAL A 115 -4.49 2.30 12.70
C VAL A 115 -5.76 2.62 13.49
N LEU A 116 -6.78 1.76 13.43
CA LEU A 116 -8.02 1.90 14.21
C LEU A 116 -7.87 1.39 15.64
N HIS A 117 -7.05 0.36 15.85
CA HIS A 117 -6.84 -0.29 17.14
C HIS A 117 -5.34 -0.43 17.46
N PRO A 118 -4.58 0.68 17.44
CA PRO A 118 -3.13 0.62 17.62
C PRO A 118 -2.73 -0.07 18.92
N GLU A 119 -3.54 0.04 19.98
CA GLU A 119 -3.32 -0.61 21.29
C GLU A 119 -3.19 -2.14 21.24
N ARG A 120 -3.64 -2.79 20.16
CA ARG A 120 -3.55 -4.25 19.97
C ARG A 120 -2.25 -4.71 19.33
N PHE A 121 -1.44 -3.78 18.84
CA PHE A 121 -0.26 -4.07 18.05
C PHE A 121 1.00 -3.53 18.70
N GLU A 122 2.07 -4.30 18.56
CA GLU A 122 3.42 -3.95 19.02
C GLU A 122 4.04 -2.83 18.14
N SER A 123 5.23 -2.38 18.54
CA SER A 123 5.90 -1.22 17.91
C SER A 123 6.43 -1.48 16.50
N ASP A 124 6.60 -2.74 16.13
CA ASP A 124 6.98 -3.19 14.77
C ASP A 124 5.85 -2.98 13.74
N TRP A 125 4.59 -3.01 14.17
CA TRP A 125 3.43 -2.68 13.34
C TRP A 125 3.18 -1.17 13.25
N LEU A 126 3.29 -0.47 14.38
CA LEU A 126 3.01 0.95 14.48
C LEU A 126 3.81 1.60 15.61
N GLY A 127 4.64 2.58 15.23
CA GLY A 127 5.52 3.29 16.16
C GLY A 127 4.76 4.16 17.16
N GLU A 128 5.37 4.40 18.32
CA GLU A 128 4.78 5.19 19.42
C GLU A 128 4.40 6.61 18.99
N SER A 129 5.15 7.20 18.06
CA SER A 129 4.87 8.53 17.49
C SER A 129 3.53 8.61 16.76
N ARG A 130 2.91 7.47 16.43
CA ARG A 130 1.60 7.36 15.78
C ARG A 130 0.49 6.95 16.75
N ARG A 131 0.76 7.03 18.05
CA ARG A 131 -0.22 6.86 19.13
C ARG A 131 -0.56 8.22 19.74
N GLY A 132 -1.64 8.27 20.52
CA GLY A 132 -2.09 9.51 21.16
C GLY A 132 -2.27 10.68 20.18
N GLN A 133 -1.47 11.73 20.35
CA GLN A 133 -1.53 12.94 19.52
C GLN A 133 -1.02 12.76 18.08
N GLY A 134 -0.27 11.71 17.76
CA GLY A 134 0.17 11.43 16.39
C GLY A 134 -0.73 10.45 15.64
N ARG A 135 -1.86 10.05 16.26
CA ARG A 135 -2.76 9.02 15.73
C ARG A 135 -3.32 9.36 14.36
N VAL A 136 -3.32 8.38 13.47
CA VAL A 136 -3.98 8.46 12.16
C VAL A 136 -5.48 8.67 12.34
N ARG A 137 -6.03 9.66 11.64
CA ARG A 137 -7.47 9.96 11.59
C ARG A 137 -8.06 9.66 10.22
N GLU A 138 -7.29 9.93 9.17
CA GLU A 138 -7.75 9.82 7.79
C GLU A 138 -6.76 9.01 6.96
N VAL A 139 -7.28 8.10 6.14
CA VAL A 139 -6.51 7.34 5.15
C VAL A 139 -7.00 7.72 3.77
N VAL A 140 -6.10 8.26 2.95
CA VAL A 140 -6.36 8.62 1.56
C VAL A 140 -5.80 7.51 0.68
N ALA A 141 -6.55 7.10 -0.34
CA ALA A 141 -6.04 6.22 -1.39
C ALA A 141 -6.14 6.96 -2.73
N CYS A 142 -5.00 7.18 -3.38
CA CYS A 142 -4.96 7.70 -4.74
C CYS A 142 -4.93 6.53 -5.72
N MET A 143 -5.85 6.53 -6.69
CA MET A 143 -5.88 5.51 -7.73
C MET A 143 -5.99 6.14 -9.11
N SER A 144 -5.33 5.51 -10.07
CA SER A 144 -5.55 5.79 -11.48
C SER A 144 -6.80 5.06 -11.98
N VAL A 145 -7.43 5.63 -13.00
CA VAL A 145 -8.63 5.06 -13.65
C VAL A 145 -8.32 4.91 -15.12
N ASP A 146 -8.29 3.67 -15.58
CA ASP A 146 -8.21 3.35 -17.00
C ASP A 146 -9.65 3.10 -17.52
N PRO A 147 -10.25 4.05 -18.26
CA PRO A 147 -11.61 3.90 -18.76
C PRO A 147 -11.75 2.80 -19.82
N ALA A 148 -10.65 2.29 -20.40
CA ALA A 148 -10.68 1.19 -21.35
C ALA A 148 -10.81 -0.19 -20.67
N LYS A 149 -10.60 -0.27 -19.34
CA LYS A 149 -10.79 -1.50 -18.57
C LYS A 149 -12.25 -1.73 -18.20
N GLU A 150 -12.56 -2.97 -17.82
CA GLU A 150 -13.89 -3.38 -17.36
C GLU A 150 -14.48 -2.41 -16.33
N ALA A 151 -15.80 -2.22 -16.43
CA ALA A 151 -16.56 -1.31 -15.58
C ALA A 151 -15.94 0.09 -15.48
N ASP A 152 -15.45 0.61 -16.62
CA ASP A 152 -14.84 1.92 -16.81
C ASP A 152 -13.65 2.19 -15.87
N GLY A 153 -12.92 1.14 -15.50
CA GLY A 153 -11.80 1.21 -14.55
C GLY A 153 -12.21 1.48 -13.10
N GLN A 154 -13.50 1.45 -12.77
CA GLN A 154 -14.03 1.78 -11.44
C GLN A 154 -14.01 0.60 -10.46
N GLY A 155 -13.49 -0.56 -10.86
CA GLY A 155 -13.44 -1.75 -10.02
C GLY A 155 -12.74 -1.51 -8.68
N LEU A 156 -11.59 -0.83 -8.70
CA LEU A 156 -10.82 -0.53 -7.50
C LEU A 156 -11.54 0.49 -6.59
N ALA A 157 -12.23 1.49 -7.16
CA ALA A 157 -13.03 2.45 -6.40
C ALA A 157 -14.17 1.74 -5.64
N ARG A 158 -14.87 0.80 -6.30
CA ARG A 158 -15.91 -0.01 -5.64
C ARG A 158 -15.33 -0.94 -4.58
N TRP A 159 -14.12 -1.47 -4.80
CA TRP A 159 -13.43 -2.28 -3.81
C TRP A 159 -13.07 -1.47 -2.56
N TYR A 160 -12.53 -0.25 -2.71
CA TYR A 160 -12.29 0.68 -1.60
C TYR A 160 -13.56 0.95 -0.78
N GLY A 161 -14.70 1.16 -1.45
CA GLY A 161 -16.00 1.39 -0.79
C GLY A 161 -16.42 0.26 0.17
N ARG A 162 -16.00 -0.99 -0.07
CA ARG A 162 -16.26 -2.12 0.86
C ARG A 162 -15.56 -1.99 2.20
N PHE A 163 -14.57 -1.10 2.30
CA PHE A 163 -13.84 -0.79 3.53
C PHE A 163 -14.17 0.59 4.10
N GLY A 164 -15.26 1.21 3.63
CA GLY A 164 -15.73 2.50 4.13
C GLY A 164 -15.05 3.73 3.52
N PHE A 165 -14.26 3.57 2.46
CA PHE A 165 -13.70 4.71 1.74
C PHE A 165 -14.78 5.42 0.91
N GLU A 166 -14.73 6.74 0.92
CA GLU A 166 -15.59 7.59 0.10
C GLU A 166 -14.77 8.37 -0.93
N ARG A 167 -15.38 8.67 -2.08
CA ARG A 167 -14.69 9.41 -3.14
C ARG A 167 -14.62 10.90 -2.79
N ALA A 168 -13.42 11.37 -2.47
CA ALA A 168 -13.17 12.79 -2.21
C ALA A 168 -13.06 13.66 -3.48
N GLY A 169 -12.66 13.10 -4.63
CA GLY A 169 -12.49 13.88 -5.85
C GLY A 169 -12.09 13.07 -7.09
N ARG A 170 -11.84 13.77 -8.20
CA ARG A 170 -11.18 13.21 -9.40
C ARG A 170 -10.33 14.28 -10.06
N LEU A 171 -9.02 14.07 -10.01
CA LEU A 171 -8.05 14.88 -10.72
C LEU A 171 -7.93 14.33 -12.15
N LYS A 172 -8.17 15.17 -13.15
CA LYS A 172 -8.14 14.76 -14.57
C LYS A 172 -6.80 15.15 -15.19
N ARG A 173 -6.18 14.23 -15.93
CA ARG A 173 -4.96 14.48 -16.75
C ARG A 173 -3.80 15.06 -15.93
N VAL A 174 -3.60 14.56 -14.71
CA VAL A 174 -2.57 15.06 -13.78
C VAL A 174 -1.26 14.28 -13.80
N GLY A 175 -1.21 13.15 -14.51
CA GLY A 175 0.04 12.46 -14.79
C GLY A 175 0.00 11.81 -16.15
N ARG A 176 1.17 11.42 -16.65
CA ARG A 176 1.32 10.81 -17.96
C ARG A 176 2.20 9.57 -17.86
N LYS A 177 1.72 8.44 -18.40
CA LYS A 177 2.44 7.16 -18.46
C LYS A 177 1.98 6.36 -19.68
N PHE A 178 2.88 5.61 -20.32
CA PHE A 178 2.61 4.86 -21.57
C PHE A 178 1.94 5.72 -22.65
N ASP A 179 2.40 6.96 -22.79
CA ASP A 179 1.86 7.95 -23.74
C ASP A 179 0.37 8.31 -23.55
N GLN A 180 -0.18 8.07 -22.35
CA GLN A 180 -1.55 8.38 -21.97
C GLN A 180 -1.58 9.34 -20.77
N TRP A 181 -2.65 10.13 -20.65
CA TRP A 181 -2.88 11.16 -19.61
C TRP A 181 -3.97 10.78 -18.61
#